data_AF-A0A7C1IC19-F1
#
_entry.id   AF-A0A7C1IC19-F1
#
_cell.length_a   1.000
_cell.length_b   1.000
_cell.length_c   1.000
_cell.angle_alpha   90.00
_cell.angle_beta   90.00
_cell.angle_gamma   90.00
#
_symmetry.space_group_name_H-M   'P 1'
#
loop_
_entity.id
_entity.type
_entity.pdbx_description
1 polymer ?
#
loop_
_entity_poly.entity_id
_entity_poly.type
_entity_poly.pdbx_seq_one_letter_code
_entity_poly.pdbx_strand_id
1 'polypeptide(L)'
;MPRERIRRKKKVTKDWYNVLATHMFGKAKIAETLSDEPDKLMGRIVEVSMQDLTNDFSKSHIKLLFKIVRVTGREAHTVFVGHSLTTDYVKRMSRKHKSKAGGVFDVITRDGVPARVKPAALAGKRIQSSQKRAIRQIIKEEVEKAAHTHDFDEFIKFILDGELGKEAYKRSKAIYPIKRVEVYKSEVMELPKVKAVTEAREAEAEAAAAAAAAEQEAAEAEAAEAEEAAGEEPEGEEGETPEDEAAAEETEEEEEQEPPEADEEPEEEIEESGDEKPEEPEAEEEDQDEEAAEVEENRKDK
;
A
#
# COMPACT_ATOMS: atom_id res chain seq x y z
N MET A 1 43.94 48.02 4.87
CA MET A 1 42.96 47.21 5.64
C MET A 1 43.47 45.79 5.74
N PRO A 2 43.39 45.11 6.91
CA PRO A 2 43.72 43.70 7.01
C PRO A 2 42.74 42.88 6.16
N ARG A 3 43.24 41.99 5.30
CA ARG A 3 42.38 41.04 4.58
C ARG A 3 41.84 40.03 5.58
N GLU A 4 40.52 39.96 5.71
CA GLU A 4 39.88 38.98 6.59
C GLU A 4 40.29 37.57 6.19
N ARG A 5 40.88 36.83 7.13
CA ARG A 5 41.30 35.44 6.89
C ARG A 5 40.04 34.60 6.71
N ILE A 6 39.73 34.26 5.46
CA ILE A 6 38.65 33.34 5.09
C ILE A 6 38.82 32.05 5.91
N ARG A 7 37.98 31.90 6.95
CA ARG A 7 37.97 30.69 7.79
C ARG A 7 37.62 29.51 6.89
N ARG A 8 38.58 28.62 6.64
CA ARG A 8 38.34 27.34 5.97
C ARG A 8 37.21 26.64 6.72
N LYS A 9 36.06 26.46 6.07
CA LYS A 9 34.90 25.79 6.69
C LYS A 9 35.34 24.39 7.14
N LYS A 10 35.05 24.01 8.39
CA LYS A 10 35.27 22.64 8.88
C LYS A 10 34.55 21.70 7.92
N LYS A 11 35.25 20.71 7.36
CA LYS A 11 34.63 19.71 6.47
C LYS A 11 33.74 18.83 7.35
N VAL A 12 32.43 19.06 7.29
CA VAL A 12 31.44 18.27 8.01
C VAL A 12 31.19 17.00 7.19
N THR A 13 31.41 15.84 7.80
CA THR A 13 30.97 14.55 7.26
C THR A 13 29.45 14.49 7.26
N LYS A 14 28.88 13.86 6.24
CA LYS A 14 27.42 13.72 6.09
C LYS A 14 27.11 12.26 5.85
N ASP A 15 26.14 11.75 6.58
CA ASP A 15 25.66 10.38 6.45
C ASP A 15 24.35 10.36 5.67
N TRP A 16 24.13 9.26 4.95
CA TRP A 16 22.87 8.98 4.24
C TRP A 16 21.88 8.29 5.19
N TYR A 17 20.66 8.80 5.22
CA TYR A 17 19.56 8.29 6.03
C TYR A 17 18.41 7.83 5.13
N ASN A 18 17.95 6.59 5.33
CA ASN A 18 16.80 6.01 4.64
C ASN A 18 15.51 6.60 5.23
N VAL A 19 14.68 7.24 4.41
CA VAL A 19 13.35 7.69 4.83
C VAL A 19 12.36 6.55 4.61
N LEU A 20 11.72 6.09 5.69
CA LEU A 20 10.75 5.00 5.67
C LEU A 20 9.32 5.52 5.74
N ALA A 21 8.41 4.84 5.05
CA ALA A 21 6.98 5.11 5.07
C ALA A 21 6.35 4.87 6.45
N THR A 22 5.18 5.47 6.68
CA THR A 22 4.28 5.08 7.78
C THR A 22 3.84 3.61 7.61
N HIS A 23 3.56 2.93 8.72
CA HIS A 23 3.21 1.50 8.74
C HIS A 23 2.11 1.09 7.74
N MET A 24 1.11 1.97 7.52
CA MET A 24 0.10 1.89 6.43
C MET A 24 0.62 1.32 5.10
N PHE A 25 1.84 1.71 4.71
CA PHE A 25 2.48 1.42 3.42
C PHE A 25 3.67 0.45 3.59
N GLY A 26 3.57 -0.53 4.50
CA GLY A 26 4.54 -1.61 4.66
C GLY A 26 5.93 -1.18 5.13
N LYS A 27 6.07 -0.02 5.78
CA LYS A 27 7.36 0.57 6.21
C LYS A 27 8.36 0.78 5.04
N ALA A 28 7.88 0.85 3.78
CA ALA A 28 8.70 0.90 2.56
C ALA A 28 9.71 2.07 2.51
N LYS A 29 10.86 1.86 1.85
CA LYS A 29 11.89 2.90 1.65
C LYS A 29 11.44 3.91 0.58
N ILE A 30 11.13 5.12 1.02
CA ILE A 30 10.56 6.22 0.21
C ILE A 30 11.66 7.04 -0.49
N ALA A 31 12.71 7.40 0.23
CA ALA A 31 13.74 8.32 -0.24
C ALA A 31 15.04 8.18 0.57
N GLU A 32 16.13 8.75 0.08
CA GLU A 32 17.36 8.93 0.84
C GLU A 32 17.57 10.41 1.14
N THR A 33 18.04 10.71 2.36
CA THR A 33 18.32 12.08 2.79
C THR A 33 19.69 12.21 3.42
N LEU A 34 20.46 13.19 2.95
CA LEU A 34 21.81 13.46 3.44
C LEU A 34 21.75 14.46 4.62
N SER A 35 22.39 14.13 5.75
CA SER A 35 22.43 15.02 6.93
C SER A 35 23.76 14.92 7.70
N ASP A 36 24.08 16.00 8.41
CA ASP A 36 25.25 16.07 9.31
C ASP A 36 24.95 15.39 10.67
N GLU A 37 23.69 15.51 11.10
CA GLU A 37 23.17 15.13 12.41
C GLU A 37 21.72 14.64 12.24
N PRO A 38 21.22 13.73 13.09
CA PRO A 38 19.85 13.23 13.02
C PRO A 38 18.81 14.30 13.38
N ASP A 39 19.11 15.20 14.31
CA ASP A 39 18.18 16.26 14.75
C ASP A 39 17.78 17.20 13.61
N LYS A 40 18.70 17.42 12.66
CA LYS A 40 18.48 18.22 11.45
C LYS A 40 17.52 17.56 10.45
N LEU A 41 17.16 16.28 10.61
CA LEU A 41 16.16 15.58 9.79
C LEU A 41 14.74 15.72 10.35
N MET A 42 14.61 15.84 11.67
CA MET A 42 13.30 15.94 12.33
C MET A 42 12.51 17.13 11.80
N GLY A 43 11.22 16.91 11.53
CA GLY A 43 10.31 17.92 11.03
C GLY A 43 10.42 18.24 9.53
N ARG A 44 11.40 17.71 8.79
CA ARG A 44 11.41 17.81 7.31
C ARG A 44 10.18 17.11 6.73
N ILE A 45 9.63 17.70 5.68
CA ILE A 45 8.56 17.09 4.86
C ILE A 45 9.18 16.58 3.57
N VAL A 46 8.84 15.36 3.20
CA VAL A 46 9.22 14.68 1.95
C VAL A 46 7.94 14.50 1.12
N GLU A 47 8.02 14.80 -0.18
CA GLU A 47 6.93 14.66 -1.16
C GLU A 47 7.29 13.57 -2.16
N VAL A 48 6.46 12.52 -2.28
CA VAL A 48 6.70 11.33 -3.13
C VAL A 48 5.41 10.92 -3.85
N SER A 49 5.51 10.22 -4.99
CA SER A 49 4.35 9.74 -5.74
C SER A 49 3.78 8.45 -5.15
N MET A 50 2.47 8.26 -5.22
CA MET A 50 1.84 6.97 -4.88
C MET A 50 2.35 5.83 -5.78
N GLN A 51 2.81 6.15 -7.00
CA GLN A 51 3.51 5.19 -7.87
C GLN A 51 4.72 4.57 -7.17
N ASP A 52 5.51 5.36 -6.44
CA ASP A 52 6.78 4.92 -5.85
C ASP A 52 6.59 4.00 -4.63
N LEU A 53 5.36 3.91 -4.10
CA LEU A 53 4.99 3.07 -2.94
C LEU A 53 4.18 1.83 -3.33
N THR A 54 3.62 1.76 -4.55
CA THR A 54 2.70 0.70 -4.97
C THR A 54 3.01 0.15 -6.37
N ASN A 55 3.97 0.74 -7.08
CA ASN A 55 4.35 0.43 -8.48
C ASN A 55 3.21 0.57 -9.51
N ASP A 56 2.07 1.15 -9.13
CA ASP A 56 0.96 1.46 -10.04
C ASP A 56 1.11 2.84 -10.68
N PHE A 57 1.48 2.85 -11.97
CA PHE A 57 1.59 4.05 -12.80
C PHE A 57 0.27 4.84 -12.90
N SER A 58 -0.89 4.20 -12.74
CA SER A 58 -2.20 4.86 -12.79
C SER A 58 -2.35 5.92 -11.69
N LYS A 59 -1.80 5.63 -10.50
CA LYS A 59 -1.83 6.50 -9.31
C LYS A 59 -0.68 7.52 -9.26
N SER A 60 0.19 7.58 -10.28
CA SER A 60 1.32 8.53 -10.37
C SER A 60 0.94 10.02 -10.23
N HIS A 61 -0.34 10.34 -10.47
CA HIS A 61 -0.89 11.69 -10.31
C HIS A 61 -1.23 12.07 -8.85
N ILE A 62 -0.99 11.18 -7.89
CA ILE A 62 -1.22 11.36 -6.45
C ILE A 62 0.12 11.55 -5.74
N LYS A 63 0.31 12.69 -5.07
CA LYS A 63 1.48 13.00 -4.25
C LYS A 63 1.15 12.83 -2.77
N LEU A 64 2.02 12.16 -2.02
CA LEU A 64 1.93 11.96 -0.59
C LEU A 64 2.92 12.90 0.12
N LEU A 65 2.51 13.47 1.27
CA LEU A 65 3.34 14.33 2.10
C LEU A 65 3.63 13.61 3.42
N PHE A 66 4.88 13.23 3.62
CA PHE A 66 5.38 12.53 4.80
C PHE A 66 6.28 13.45 5.61
N LYS A 67 6.14 13.47 6.94
CA LYS A 67 6.99 14.25 7.85
C LYS A 67 7.86 13.32 8.68
N ILE A 68 9.16 13.56 8.72
CA ILE A 68 10.09 12.83 9.59
C ILE A 68 9.79 13.22 11.04
N VAL A 69 9.49 12.23 11.89
CA VAL A 69 9.17 12.44 13.32
C VAL A 69 10.22 11.82 14.23
N ARG A 70 10.80 10.68 13.87
CA ARG A 70 11.82 9.96 14.64
C ARG A 70 12.92 9.46 13.72
N VAL A 71 14.16 9.50 14.18
CA VAL A 71 15.31 8.85 13.54
C VAL A 71 15.80 7.72 14.47
N THR A 72 16.00 6.52 13.92
CA THR A 72 16.52 5.34 14.61
C THR A 72 17.75 4.87 13.84
N GLY A 73 18.96 5.10 14.37
CA GLY A 73 20.20 4.81 13.63
C GLY A 73 20.29 5.60 12.32
N ARG A 74 20.23 4.91 11.18
CA ARG A 74 20.21 5.50 9.82
C ARG A 74 18.82 5.57 9.20
N GLU A 75 17.77 5.19 9.93
CA GLU A 75 16.39 5.17 9.42
C GLU A 75 15.59 6.35 9.97
N ALA A 76 14.82 7.01 9.11
CA ALA A 76 13.95 8.13 9.45
C ALA A 76 12.49 7.71 9.26
N HIS A 77 11.80 7.43 10.37
CA HIS A 77 10.39 7.06 10.37
C HIS A 77 9.51 8.30 10.16
N THR A 78 8.51 8.16 9.30
CA THR A 78 7.61 9.26 8.92
C THR A 78 6.16 9.06 9.37
N VAL A 79 5.48 10.18 9.59
CA VAL A 79 4.04 10.27 9.79
C VAL A 79 3.41 10.99 8.59
N PHE A 80 2.26 10.52 8.15
CA PHE A 80 1.49 11.12 7.06
C PHE A 80 0.94 12.51 7.46
N VAL A 81 1.11 13.49 6.57
CA VAL A 81 0.63 14.88 6.74
C VAL A 81 -0.59 15.17 5.85
N GLY A 82 -0.73 14.45 4.74
CA GLY A 82 -1.77 14.67 3.74
C GLY A 82 -1.36 14.16 2.36
N HIS A 83 -2.33 14.03 1.45
CA HIS A 83 -2.07 13.86 0.02
C HIS A 83 -2.38 15.16 -0.73
N SER A 84 -1.86 15.29 -1.96
CA SER A 84 -2.30 16.28 -2.95
C SER A 84 -2.29 15.64 -4.34
N LEU A 85 -3.25 15.97 -5.20
CA LEU A 85 -3.13 15.62 -6.62
C LEU A 85 -2.10 16.52 -7.32
N THR A 86 -1.51 16.06 -8.43
CA THR A 86 -0.59 16.87 -9.24
C THR A 86 -1.30 18.09 -9.86
N THR A 87 -0.54 19.17 -10.05
CA THR A 87 -1.09 20.45 -10.53
C THR A 87 -1.56 20.38 -11.99
N ASP A 88 -0.85 19.62 -12.82
CA ASP A 88 -1.20 19.26 -14.20
C ASP A 88 -2.53 18.48 -14.28
N TYR A 89 -2.71 17.43 -13.47
CA TYR A 89 -3.92 16.62 -13.43
C TYR A 89 -5.15 17.47 -13.06
N VAL A 90 -5.03 18.29 -12.00
CA VAL A 90 -6.07 19.24 -11.60
C VAL A 90 -6.38 20.26 -12.70
N LYS A 91 -5.36 20.76 -13.42
CA LYS A 91 -5.53 21.68 -14.57
C LYS A 91 -6.14 20.98 -15.80
N ARG A 92 -5.81 19.72 -16.09
CA ARG A 92 -6.37 18.90 -17.18
C ARG A 92 -7.87 18.71 -17.00
N MET A 93 -8.26 18.41 -15.77
CA MET A 93 -9.62 18.07 -15.38
C MET A 93 -10.51 19.31 -15.17
N SER A 94 -9.98 20.41 -14.61
CA SER A 94 -10.72 21.68 -14.44
C SER A 94 -10.65 22.59 -15.69
N ARG A 95 -11.56 22.40 -16.66
CA ARG A 95 -11.64 23.21 -17.90
C ARG A 95 -12.75 24.29 -17.87
N LYS A 96 -12.59 25.32 -18.72
CA LYS A 96 -13.61 26.37 -18.98
C LYS A 96 -14.96 25.76 -19.42
N HIS A 97 -16.05 26.50 -19.23
CA HIS A 97 -17.46 26.12 -19.51
C HIS A 97 -18.03 24.90 -18.73
N LYS A 98 -17.19 24.08 -18.12
CA LYS A 98 -17.59 23.02 -17.18
C LYS A 98 -17.83 23.59 -15.78
N SER A 99 -18.30 22.77 -14.85
CA SER A 99 -18.54 23.18 -13.46
C SER A 99 -17.90 22.22 -12.47
N LYS A 100 -17.00 22.74 -11.63
CA LYS A 100 -16.51 22.07 -10.42
C LYS A 100 -17.49 22.35 -9.27
N ALA A 101 -17.90 21.31 -8.54
CA ALA A 101 -18.74 21.39 -7.34
C ALA A 101 -17.96 20.74 -6.18
N GLY A 102 -17.18 21.56 -5.47
CA GLY A 102 -16.32 21.11 -4.37
C GLY A 102 -16.56 21.85 -3.07
N GLY A 103 -16.09 21.26 -1.99
CA GLY A 103 -16.12 21.79 -0.64
C GLY A 103 -14.76 21.70 0.05
N VAL A 104 -14.71 22.22 1.25
CA VAL A 104 -13.69 21.89 2.26
C VAL A 104 -14.49 21.35 3.43
N PHE A 105 -14.19 20.13 3.86
CA PHE A 105 -14.89 19.46 4.94
C PHE A 105 -13.89 19.09 6.02
N ASP A 106 -14.19 19.49 7.24
CA ASP A 106 -13.40 19.21 8.43
C ASP A 106 -14.10 18.07 9.14
N VAL A 107 -13.43 16.93 9.24
CA VAL A 107 -13.95 15.70 9.85
C VAL A 107 -13.01 15.22 10.94
N ILE A 108 -13.54 14.39 11.82
CA ILE A 108 -12.81 13.71 12.88
C ILE A 108 -12.98 12.22 12.60
N THR A 109 -11.87 11.48 12.47
CA THR A 109 -11.92 10.02 12.26
C THR A 109 -12.37 9.29 13.52
N ARG A 110 -12.63 7.99 13.43
CA ARG A 110 -13.00 7.15 14.57
C ARG A 110 -12.00 7.23 15.75
N ASP A 111 -10.70 7.39 15.48
CA ASP A 111 -9.63 7.58 16.49
C ASP A 111 -9.54 9.01 17.06
N GLY A 112 -10.44 9.91 16.67
CA GLY A 112 -10.41 11.31 17.11
C GLY A 112 -9.43 12.21 16.35
N VAL A 113 -8.79 11.74 15.26
CA VAL A 113 -7.82 12.55 14.50
C VAL A 113 -8.54 13.58 13.62
N PRO A 114 -8.27 14.89 13.76
CA PRO A 114 -8.93 15.92 12.97
C PRO A 114 -8.28 16.07 11.59
N ALA A 115 -9.04 15.72 10.54
CA ALA A 115 -8.59 15.75 9.15
C ALA A 115 -9.46 16.69 8.30
N ARG A 116 -8.82 17.45 7.41
CA ARG A 116 -9.47 18.36 6.46
C ARG A 116 -9.38 17.78 5.05
N VAL A 117 -10.55 17.45 4.47
CA VAL A 117 -10.68 16.79 3.16
C VAL A 117 -11.25 17.78 2.15
N LYS A 118 -10.65 17.84 0.94
CA LYS A 118 -11.02 18.81 -0.11
C LYS A 118 -11.51 18.11 -1.39
N PRO A 119 -12.72 17.52 -1.40
CA PRO A 119 -13.28 16.84 -2.56
C PRO A 119 -13.97 17.79 -3.55
N ALA A 120 -14.11 17.35 -4.81
CA ALA A 120 -15.10 17.92 -5.71
C ALA A 120 -15.59 16.97 -6.79
N ALA A 121 -16.86 17.12 -7.14
CA ALA A 121 -17.44 16.58 -8.36
C ALA A 121 -17.19 17.50 -9.57
N LEU A 122 -17.08 16.88 -10.74
CA LEU A 122 -16.76 17.55 -12.01
C LEU A 122 -17.84 17.29 -13.06
N ALA A 123 -18.56 18.34 -13.42
CA ALA A 123 -19.64 18.28 -14.39
C ALA A 123 -19.16 18.17 -15.84
N GLY A 124 -19.94 17.49 -16.69
CA GLY A 124 -19.74 17.53 -18.14
C GLY A 124 -20.02 18.90 -18.77
N LYS A 125 -21.02 19.64 -18.25
CA LYS A 125 -21.49 20.95 -18.73
C LYS A 125 -21.56 21.96 -17.55
N ARG A 126 -22.20 23.12 -17.73
CA ARG A 126 -22.44 24.11 -16.66
C ARG A 126 -23.67 23.70 -15.82
N ILE A 127 -23.49 23.55 -14.51
CA ILE A 127 -24.57 23.18 -13.55
C ILE A 127 -25.14 24.43 -12.86
N GLN A 128 -26.45 24.42 -12.54
CA GLN A 128 -27.13 25.47 -11.77
C GLN A 128 -26.59 25.63 -10.33
N SER A 129 -26.89 26.76 -9.67
CA SER A 129 -26.48 27.02 -8.29
C SER A 129 -27.14 26.10 -7.26
N SER A 130 -28.40 25.75 -7.48
CA SER A 130 -29.21 24.78 -6.72
C SER A 130 -28.56 23.39 -6.71
N GLN A 131 -28.42 22.78 -7.88
CA GLN A 131 -27.77 21.48 -8.11
C GLN A 131 -26.34 21.44 -7.53
N LYS A 132 -25.57 22.53 -7.64
CA LYS A 132 -24.24 22.67 -7.01
C LYS A 132 -24.26 22.70 -5.48
N ARG A 133 -25.36 23.07 -4.84
CA ARG A 133 -25.52 22.96 -3.37
C ARG A 133 -25.86 21.52 -3.00
N ALA A 134 -26.84 20.92 -3.68
CA ALA A 134 -27.25 19.53 -3.45
C ALA A 134 -26.11 18.52 -3.65
N ILE A 135 -25.29 18.66 -4.71
CA ILE A 135 -24.11 17.79 -4.93
C ILE A 135 -23.07 17.95 -3.80
N ARG A 136 -22.85 19.17 -3.28
CA ARG A 136 -21.96 19.35 -2.12
C ARG A 136 -22.50 18.72 -0.84
N GLN A 137 -23.82 18.73 -0.67
CA GLN A 137 -24.47 18.12 0.49
C GLN A 137 -24.29 16.59 0.48
N ILE A 138 -24.50 15.92 -0.66
CA ILE A 138 -24.19 14.49 -0.82
C ILE A 138 -22.71 14.21 -0.56
N ILE A 139 -21.79 14.99 -1.13
CA ILE A 139 -20.35 14.78 -0.89
C ILE A 139 -20.00 14.98 0.60
N LYS A 140 -20.63 15.95 1.29
CA LYS A 140 -20.44 16.14 2.74
C LYS A 140 -20.86 14.90 3.52
N GLU A 141 -22.06 14.39 3.26
CA GLU A 141 -22.60 13.20 3.92
C GLU A 141 -21.72 11.96 3.74
N GLU A 142 -21.21 11.71 2.53
CA GLU A 142 -20.33 10.55 2.29
C GLU A 142 -18.96 10.71 2.99
N VAL A 143 -18.41 11.93 3.05
CA VAL A 143 -17.14 12.21 3.73
C VAL A 143 -17.28 12.09 5.25
N GLU A 144 -18.40 12.55 5.83
CA GLU A 144 -18.71 12.39 7.25
C GLU A 144 -18.99 10.93 7.60
N LYS A 145 -19.78 10.21 6.79
CA LYS A 145 -20.02 8.77 6.92
C LYS A 145 -18.70 7.99 6.94
N ALA A 146 -17.86 8.15 5.91
CA ALA A 146 -16.61 7.41 5.79
C ALA A 146 -15.64 7.71 6.95
N ALA A 147 -15.57 8.96 7.43
CA ALA A 147 -14.73 9.32 8.58
C ALA A 147 -15.23 8.72 9.91
N HIS A 148 -16.54 8.50 10.07
CA HIS A 148 -17.11 7.86 11.25
C HIS A 148 -17.10 6.32 11.18
N THR A 149 -17.04 5.73 9.98
CA THR A 149 -16.93 4.28 9.80
C THR A 149 -15.50 3.78 9.93
N HIS A 150 -14.52 4.53 9.42
CA HIS A 150 -13.12 4.07 9.32
C HIS A 150 -12.18 4.73 10.32
N ASP A 151 -11.19 3.95 10.73
CA ASP A 151 -10.01 4.42 11.45
C ASP A 151 -9.10 5.23 10.51
N PHE A 152 -8.22 6.07 11.04
CA PHE A 152 -7.47 7.07 10.29
C PHE A 152 -6.61 6.48 9.16
N ASP A 153 -5.94 5.37 9.44
CA ASP A 153 -5.09 4.65 8.49
C ASP A 153 -5.92 3.99 7.36
N GLU A 154 -7.11 3.47 7.68
CA GLU A 154 -8.05 2.94 6.68
C GLU A 154 -8.66 4.07 5.84
N PHE A 155 -9.09 5.15 6.47
CA PHE A 155 -9.69 6.32 5.84
C PHE A 155 -8.74 6.96 4.82
N ILE A 156 -7.44 6.96 5.09
CA ILE A 156 -6.41 7.38 4.14
C ILE A 156 -6.34 6.43 2.94
N LYS A 157 -6.29 5.11 3.14
CA LYS A 157 -6.29 4.11 2.05
C LYS A 157 -7.55 4.25 1.18
N PHE A 158 -8.73 4.29 1.79
CA PHE A 158 -10.03 4.50 1.15
C PHE A 158 -10.10 5.78 0.30
N ILE A 159 -9.39 6.84 0.70
CA ILE A 159 -9.23 8.08 -0.08
C ILE A 159 -8.25 7.88 -1.26
N LEU A 160 -7.11 7.22 -1.04
CA LEU A 160 -6.06 7.02 -2.05
C LEU A 160 -6.45 6.05 -3.17
N ASP A 161 -7.24 5.02 -2.85
CA ASP A 161 -7.84 4.09 -3.82
C ASP A 161 -9.10 4.65 -4.50
N GLY A 162 -9.46 5.89 -4.16
CA GLY A 162 -10.55 6.65 -4.78
C GLY A 162 -11.95 6.12 -4.45
N GLU A 163 -12.08 5.20 -3.50
CA GLU A 163 -13.34 4.56 -3.08
C GLU A 163 -14.39 5.60 -2.69
N LEU A 164 -14.01 6.58 -1.85
CA LEU A 164 -14.82 7.73 -1.48
C LEU A 164 -15.31 8.54 -2.71
N GLY A 165 -14.51 8.58 -3.77
CA GLY A 165 -14.89 9.16 -5.07
C GLY A 165 -15.90 8.31 -5.83
N LYS A 166 -15.77 6.97 -5.80
CA LYS A 166 -16.71 6.01 -6.39
C LYS A 166 -18.08 6.10 -5.68
N GLU A 167 -18.12 6.12 -4.35
CA GLU A 167 -19.36 6.25 -3.56
C GLU A 167 -20.07 7.59 -3.81
N ALA A 168 -19.36 8.71 -3.64
CA ALA A 168 -19.90 10.04 -3.89
C ALA A 168 -20.36 10.23 -5.34
N TYR A 169 -19.71 9.57 -6.31
CA TYR A 169 -20.17 9.53 -7.70
C TYR A 169 -21.51 8.78 -7.85
N LYS A 170 -21.64 7.57 -7.26
CA LYS A 170 -22.88 6.77 -7.29
C LYS A 170 -24.07 7.59 -6.77
N ARG A 171 -23.99 8.18 -5.57
CA ARG A 171 -25.07 9.01 -5.02
C ARG A 171 -25.32 10.29 -5.81
N SER A 172 -24.27 10.99 -6.24
CA SER A 172 -24.43 12.29 -6.93
C SER A 172 -25.00 12.18 -8.36
N LYS A 173 -24.87 11.01 -9.02
CA LYS A 173 -25.45 10.75 -10.35
C LYS A 173 -26.96 11.00 -10.41
N ALA A 174 -27.67 10.80 -9.30
CA ALA A 174 -29.12 11.04 -9.19
C ALA A 174 -29.53 12.52 -9.35
N ILE A 175 -28.64 13.48 -9.05
CA ILE A 175 -28.91 14.92 -9.23
C ILE A 175 -28.51 15.38 -10.64
N TYR A 176 -27.36 14.92 -11.13
CA TYR A 176 -26.79 15.35 -12.40
C TYR A 176 -25.71 14.39 -12.91
N PRO A 177 -25.58 14.15 -14.23
CA PRO A 177 -24.47 13.40 -14.82
C PRO A 177 -23.13 14.11 -14.65
N ILE A 178 -22.44 13.73 -13.57
CA ILE A 178 -21.05 14.07 -13.27
C ILE A 178 -20.12 13.20 -14.13
N LYS A 179 -18.89 13.66 -14.40
CA LYS A 179 -17.85 12.86 -15.08
C LYS A 179 -16.90 12.15 -14.13
N ARG A 180 -16.57 12.76 -12.99
CA ARG A 180 -15.73 12.17 -11.92
C ARG A 180 -15.93 12.92 -10.60
N VAL A 181 -15.69 12.24 -9.48
CA VAL A 181 -15.52 12.84 -8.15
C VAL A 181 -14.18 12.37 -7.60
N GLU A 182 -13.37 13.30 -7.09
CA GLU A 182 -12.04 13.02 -6.53
C GLU A 182 -11.76 13.94 -5.33
N VAL A 183 -10.86 13.47 -4.45
CA VAL A 183 -10.26 14.29 -3.39
C VAL A 183 -9.03 14.99 -3.97
N TYR A 184 -8.96 16.32 -3.86
CA TYR A 184 -7.86 17.11 -4.42
C TYR A 184 -6.67 17.18 -3.46
N LYS A 185 -6.97 17.14 -2.17
CA LYS A 185 -6.03 17.25 -1.06
C LYS A 185 -6.67 16.74 0.23
N SER A 186 -5.89 16.06 1.07
CA SER A 186 -6.15 15.95 2.50
C SER A 186 -5.09 16.71 3.28
N GLU A 187 -5.47 17.20 4.45
CA GLU A 187 -4.59 17.91 5.39
C GLU A 187 -4.90 17.39 6.80
N VAL A 188 -3.94 16.74 7.45
CA VAL A 188 -4.05 16.38 8.88
C VAL A 188 -3.88 17.68 9.67
N MET A 189 -4.88 18.08 10.45
CA MET A 189 -4.87 19.38 11.12
C MET A 189 -4.06 19.35 12.43
N GLU A 190 -4.22 18.30 13.24
CA GLU A 190 -3.29 17.99 14.32
C GLU A 190 -2.60 16.66 14.02
N LEU A 191 -1.28 16.70 13.85
CA LEU A 191 -0.47 15.47 13.88
C LEU A 191 -0.61 14.85 15.29
N PRO A 192 -0.91 13.56 15.43
CA PRO A 192 -0.99 12.91 16.74
C PRO A 192 0.33 13.12 17.50
N LYS A 193 0.25 13.72 18.69
CA LYS A 193 1.39 14.27 19.44
C LYS A 193 2.21 13.17 20.13
N VAL A 194 2.83 12.30 19.33
CA VAL A 194 3.92 11.36 19.72
C VAL A 194 3.67 10.68 21.08
N LYS A 195 2.45 10.15 21.25
CA LYS A 195 2.02 9.38 22.43
C LYS A 195 1.76 7.90 22.17
N ALA A 196 1.68 7.49 20.90
CA ALA A 196 1.65 6.08 20.48
C ALA A 196 3.07 5.50 20.22
N VAL A 197 4.07 5.96 20.97
CA VAL A 197 5.43 5.35 20.98
C VAL A 197 5.53 4.23 22.03
N THR A 198 4.55 4.19 22.94
CA THR A 198 4.24 3.11 23.87
C THR A 198 3.41 2.04 23.15
N GLU A 199 2.17 2.35 22.77
CA GLU A 199 1.14 1.37 22.38
C GLU A 199 1.56 0.40 21.25
N ALA A 200 2.20 0.87 20.17
CA ALA A 200 2.66 -0.01 19.10
C ALA A 200 3.89 -0.87 19.49
N ARG A 201 4.72 -0.38 20.41
CA ARG A 201 5.87 -1.11 20.96
C ARG A 201 5.44 -2.10 22.06
N GLU A 202 4.38 -1.75 22.79
CA GLU A 202 3.75 -2.62 23.79
C GLU A 202 2.99 -3.74 23.09
N ALA A 203 2.25 -3.48 22.01
CA ALA A 203 1.58 -4.54 21.23
C ALA A 203 2.57 -5.50 20.52
N GLU A 204 3.61 -5.00 19.84
CA GLU A 204 4.65 -5.87 19.25
C GLU A 204 5.43 -6.66 20.34
N ALA A 205 5.56 -6.12 21.57
CA ALA A 205 6.25 -6.81 22.68
C ALA A 205 5.36 -7.78 23.48
N GLU A 206 4.08 -7.48 23.66
CA GLU A 206 3.09 -8.35 24.32
C GLU A 206 2.79 -9.56 23.44
N ALA A 207 2.68 -9.38 22.12
CA ALA A 207 2.59 -10.50 21.18
C ALA A 207 3.85 -11.39 21.20
N ALA A 208 5.04 -10.79 21.24
CA ALA A 208 6.30 -11.55 21.34
C ALA A 208 6.47 -12.27 22.69
N ALA A 209 6.04 -11.64 23.79
CA ALA A 209 6.08 -12.24 25.12
C ALA A 209 5.03 -13.36 25.29
N ALA A 210 3.83 -13.21 24.71
CA ALA A 210 2.82 -14.26 24.70
C ALA A 210 3.23 -15.46 23.85
N ALA A 211 3.88 -15.23 22.70
CA ALA A 211 4.45 -16.30 21.87
C ALA A 211 5.55 -17.07 22.63
N ALA A 212 6.52 -16.34 23.21
CA ALA A 212 7.59 -16.95 24.00
C ALA A 212 7.08 -17.70 25.25
N ALA A 213 6.04 -17.18 25.92
CA ALA A 213 5.42 -17.84 27.06
C ALA A 213 4.72 -19.16 26.65
N ALA A 214 3.99 -19.17 25.53
CA ALA A 214 3.36 -20.39 25.01
C ALA A 214 4.39 -21.45 24.55
N GLU A 215 5.52 -21.00 24.00
CA GLU A 215 6.64 -21.88 23.60
C GLU A 215 7.35 -22.48 24.84
N GLN A 216 7.42 -21.74 25.96
CA GLN A 216 7.93 -22.25 27.24
C GLN A 216 6.93 -23.18 27.95
N GLU A 217 5.64 -22.87 27.96
CA GLU A 217 4.59 -23.69 28.59
C GLU A 217 4.42 -25.05 27.86
N ALA A 218 4.65 -25.08 26.54
CA ALA A 218 4.73 -26.32 25.77
C ALA A 218 5.96 -27.19 26.14
N ALA A 219 7.14 -26.57 26.28
CA ALA A 219 8.37 -27.28 26.64
C ALA A 219 8.36 -27.82 28.08
N GLU A 220 7.70 -27.12 29.01
CA GLU A 220 7.53 -27.59 30.40
C GLU A 220 6.53 -28.75 30.49
N ALA A 221 5.54 -28.82 29.60
CA ALA A 221 4.62 -29.95 29.50
C ALA A 221 5.28 -31.22 28.93
N GLU A 222 6.08 -31.10 27.86
CA GLU A 222 6.79 -32.24 27.25
C GLU A 222 7.86 -32.81 28.21
N ALA A 223 8.49 -31.97 29.04
CA ALA A 223 9.38 -32.40 30.10
C ALA A 223 8.66 -33.15 31.24
N ALA A 224 7.39 -32.82 31.54
CA ALA A 224 6.62 -33.47 32.59
C ALA A 224 6.17 -34.89 32.21
N GLU A 225 5.73 -35.13 30.97
CA GLU A 225 5.45 -36.50 30.48
C GLU A 225 6.72 -37.36 30.44
N ALA A 226 7.89 -36.76 30.20
CA ALA A 226 9.18 -37.47 30.20
C ALA A 226 9.64 -37.91 31.60
N GLU A 227 9.30 -37.19 32.68
CA GLU A 227 9.70 -37.56 34.04
C GLU A 227 8.73 -38.57 34.71
N GLU A 228 7.42 -38.52 34.42
CA GLU A 228 6.48 -39.54 34.95
C GLU A 228 6.69 -40.93 34.29
N ALA A 229 7.21 -40.99 33.08
CA ALA A 229 7.48 -42.24 32.34
C ALA A 229 8.70 -43.04 32.85
N ALA A 230 9.51 -42.50 33.76
CA ALA A 230 10.80 -43.09 34.19
C ALA A 230 10.80 -43.63 35.64
N GLY A 231 9.63 -43.80 36.26
CA GLY A 231 9.46 -43.85 37.72
C GLY A 231 9.18 -45.20 38.41
N GLU A 232 9.48 -46.37 37.83
CA GLU A 232 9.31 -47.67 38.53
C GLU A 232 10.53 -48.62 38.33
N GLU A 233 11.24 -48.89 39.43
CA GLU A 233 12.45 -49.74 39.58
C GLU A 233 12.17 -50.88 40.59
N PRO A 234 13.03 -51.93 40.73
CA PRO A 234 13.95 -52.59 39.77
C PRO A 234 13.91 -54.15 39.89
N GLU A 235 14.77 -54.91 39.17
CA GLU A 235 15.45 -56.14 39.68
C GLU A 235 16.51 -56.72 38.69
N GLY A 236 17.64 -57.24 39.22
CA GLY A 236 18.69 -58.03 38.52
C GLY A 236 19.66 -57.24 37.59
N GLU A 237 20.97 -57.06 37.82
CA GLU A 237 22.11 -57.89 38.31
C GLU A 237 22.95 -58.55 37.17
N GLU A 238 24.12 -57.94 36.87
CA GLU A 238 25.28 -58.44 36.05
C GLU A 238 25.02 -58.86 34.58
N GLY A 239 25.96 -58.76 33.62
CA GLY A 239 27.33 -58.22 33.57
C GLY A 239 27.98 -58.45 32.18
N GLU A 240 29.10 -57.76 31.89
CA GLU A 240 30.07 -57.96 30.78
C GLU A 240 29.62 -58.00 29.28
N THR A 241 30.28 -57.17 28.47
CA THR A 241 30.64 -57.44 27.06
C THR A 241 32.05 -58.09 27.03
N PRO A 242 32.53 -58.83 25.99
CA PRO A 242 32.44 -58.45 24.57
C PRO A 242 32.49 -59.59 23.49
N GLU A 243 32.65 -59.16 22.23
CA GLU A 243 33.40 -59.80 21.11
C GLU A 243 32.88 -61.03 20.31
N ASP A 244 32.70 -60.78 18.99
CA ASP A 244 33.22 -61.53 17.81
C ASP A 244 32.37 -62.48 16.90
N GLU A 245 32.87 -62.60 15.66
CA GLU A 245 32.70 -63.57 14.55
C GLU A 245 31.36 -63.83 13.79
N ALA A 246 31.34 -63.37 12.52
CA ALA A 246 31.28 -64.16 11.26
C ALA A 246 29.95 -64.65 10.56
N ALA A 247 29.72 -64.09 9.35
CA ALA A 247 29.66 -64.75 8.01
C ALA A 247 28.36 -65.41 7.40
N ALA A 248 28.41 -65.59 6.06
CA ALA A 248 27.46 -66.17 5.05
C ALA A 248 26.24 -65.31 4.64
N GLU A 249 25.92 -65.03 3.35
CA GLU A 249 25.51 -65.89 2.19
C GLU A 249 24.18 -66.64 2.45
N GLU A 250 23.09 -66.58 1.66
CA GLU A 250 22.73 -66.02 0.33
C GLU A 250 21.29 -65.35 0.40
N THR A 251 20.51 -64.88 -0.61
CA THR A 251 20.52 -64.83 -2.11
C THR A 251 19.66 -63.62 -2.64
N GLU A 252 19.24 -63.65 -3.91
CA GLU A 252 18.28 -62.85 -4.75
C GLU A 252 16.83 -62.66 -4.17
N GLU A 253 15.91 -61.79 -4.65
CA GLU A 253 15.77 -60.95 -5.88
C GLU A 253 14.72 -59.79 -5.67
N GLU A 254 14.86 -58.64 -6.36
CA GLU A 254 13.89 -57.53 -6.65
C GLU A 254 13.07 -56.87 -5.47
N GLU A 255 12.55 -55.63 -5.53
CA GLU A 255 12.35 -54.63 -6.61
C GLU A 255 12.59 -53.18 -6.06
N GLU A 256 12.61 -52.20 -6.98
CA GLU A 256 12.80 -50.72 -6.90
C GLU A 256 12.25 -49.94 -5.66
N GLN A 257 12.65 -48.69 -5.34
CA GLN A 257 13.13 -47.57 -6.17
C GLN A 257 13.82 -46.45 -5.32
N GLU A 258 14.87 -45.78 -5.82
CA GLU A 258 15.43 -44.52 -5.26
C GLU A 258 15.04 -43.29 -6.10
N PRO A 259 15.13 -42.07 -5.53
CA PRO A 259 15.85 -41.00 -6.25
C PRO A 259 16.80 -40.16 -5.34
N PRO A 260 18.04 -39.87 -5.79
CA PRO A 260 19.00 -38.98 -5.11
C PRO A 260 18.92 -37.49 -5.55
N GLU A 261 19.79 -36.65 -4.98
CA GLU A 261 19.77 -35.17 -5.05
C GLU A 261 20.69 -34.52 -6.13
N ALA A 262 20.44 -33.22 -6.36
CA ALA A 262 21.39 -32.11 -6.62
C ALA A 262 22.13 -31.91 -7.96
N ASP A 263 21.85 -30.75 -8.57
CA ASP A 263 22.76 -29.71 -9.13
C ASP A 263 23.97 -30.06 -10.06
N GLU A 264 23.93 -29.57 -11.31
CA GLU A 264 24.60 -28.31 -11.74
C GLU A 264 24.14 -27.87 -13.18
N GLU A 265 24.31 -26.59 -13.54
CA GLU A 265 24.00 -25.97 -14.85
C GLU A 265 25.19 -26.15 -15.87
N PRO A 266 25.21 -25.64 -17.15
CA PRO A 266 24.27 -24.76 -17.86
C PRO A 266 24.03 -25.04 -19.40
N GLU A 267 23.30 -24.11 -20.04
CA GLU A 267 23.35 -23.68 -21.47
C GLU A 267 23.32 -24.72 -22.63
N GLU A 268 22.23 -24.71 -23.44
CA GLU A 268 22.28 -24.20 -24.83
C GLU A 268 20.87 -23.96 -25.43
N GLU A 269 20.79 -23.35 -26.62
CA GLU A 269 19.57 -22.86 -27.28
C GLU A 269 18.83 -23.94 -28.10
N ILE A 270 17.49 -23.93 -28.13
CA ILE A 270 16.69 -24.60 -29.18
C ILE A 270 15.53 -23.68 -29.61
N GLU A 271 15.31 -23.58 -30.92
CA GLU A 271 14.35 -22.69 -31.58
C GLU A 271 12.93 -23.30 -31.76
N GLU A 272 12.01 -22.46 -32.26
CA GLU A 272 10.73 -22.76 -32.92
C GLU A 272 9.76 -23.81 -32.32
N SER A 273 8.60 -23.32 -31.86
CA SER A 273 7.33 -24.05 -32.01
C SER A 273 6.13 -23.13 -32.25
N GLY A 274 5.47 -23.30 -33.40
CA GLY A 274 4.03 -23.02 -33.60
C GLY A 274 3.51 -21.58 -33.45
N ASP A 275 3.75 -20.71 -34.45
CA ASP A 275 2.90 -19.52 -34.65
C ASP A 275 1.59 -19.95 -35.35
N GLU A 276 0.62 -20.47 -34.59
CA GLU A 276 -0.69 -20.85 -35.10
C GLU A 276 -1.67 -19.67 -35.07
N LYS A 277 -1.57 -18.82 -36.11
CA LYS A 277 -2.41 -17.65 -36.34
C LYS A 277 -3.93 -17.98 -36.36
N PRO A 278 -4.75 -17.42 -35.45
CA PRO A 278 -6.21 -17.45 -35.60
C PRO A 278 -6.68 -16.48 -36.71
N GLU A 279 -7.68 -16.88 -37.48
CA GLU A 279 -8.33 -16.02 -38.47
C GLU A 279 -9.47 -15.21 -37.82
N GLU A 280 -9.57 -13.92 -38.17
CA GLU A 280 -10.74 -13.09 -37.85
C GLU A 280 -11.84 -13.36 -38.89
N PRO A 281 -13.09 -13.72 -38.49
CA PRO A 281 -14.18 -13.88 -39.43
C PRO A 281 -14.74 -12.51 -39.86
N GLU A 282 -14.70 -12.23 -41.16
CA GLU A 282 -15.43 -11.09 -41.75
C GLU A 282 -16.95 -11.29 -41.62
N ALA A 283 -17.66 -10.28 -41.11
CA ALA A 283 -19.13 -10.30 -41.01
C ALA A 283 -19.73 -8.88 -41.09
N GLU A 284 -20.31 -8.58 -42.26
CA GLU A 284 -21.53 -7.77 -42.43
C GLU A 284 -21.60 -6.38 -41.74
N GLU A 285 -20.99 -5.36 -42.35
CA GLU A 285 -21.49 -3.97 -42.32
C GLU A 285 -21.91 -3.53 -43.74
N GLU A 286 -23.09 -4.02 -44.18
CA GLU A 286 -23.94 -3.30 -45.14
C GLU A 286 -25.12 -2.66 -44.37
N ASP A 287 -26.03 -1.94 -45.04
CA ASP A 287 -27.23 -1.30 -44.45
C ASP A 287 -27.03 -0.16 -43.42
N GLN A 288 -26.11 0.79 -43.68
CA GLN A 288 -26.09 2.11 -42.99
C GLN A 288 -26.22 3.34 -43.91
N ASP A 289 -26.08 3.20 -45.23
CA ASP A 289 -26.16 4.34 -46.16
C ASP A 289 -27.58 4.62 -46.71
N GLU A 290 -28.52 3.66 -46.68
CA GLU A 290 -29.89 3.89 -47.19
C GLU A 290 -30.75 4.75 -46.25
N GLU A 291 -30.66 4.59 -44.92
CA GLU A 291 -31.43 5.41 -43.96
C GLU A 291 -31.04 6.90 -44.03
N ALA A 292 -29.82 7.21 -44.48
CA ALA A 292 -29.38 8.59 -44.71
C ALA A 292 -30.11 9.27 -45.88
N ALA A 293 -30.52 8.52 -46.91
CA ALA A 293 -31.18 9.05 -48.10
C ALA A 293 -32.64 9.44 -47.83
N GLU A 294 -33.44 8.57 -47.19
CA GLU A 294 -34.85 8.86 -46.88
C GLU A 294 -35.02 10.08 -45.96
N VAL A 295 -34.04 10.35 -45.09
CA VAL A 295 -34.04 11.50 -44.17
C VAL A 295 -33.70 12.82 -44.88
N GLU A 296 -33.01 12.79 -46.02
CA GLU A 296 -32.76 14.00 -46.81
C GLU A 296 -33.91 14.30 -47.79
N GLU A 297 -34.55 13.28 -48.37
CA GLU A 297 -35.72 13.49 -49.24
C GLU A 297 -36.93 14.04 -48.45
N ASN A 298 -37.21 13.51 -47.26
CA ASN A 298 -38.24 14.03 -46.34
C ASN A 298 -37.99 15.46 -45.81
N ARG A 299 -36.85 16.10 -46.13
CA ARG A 299 -36.57 17.51 -45.82
C ARG A 299 -36.85 18.47 -46.97
N LYS A 300 -37.24 17.97 -48.16
CA LYS A 300 -37.36 18.78 -49.37
C LYS A 300 -38.79 19.25 -49.66
N ASP A 301 -39.79 18.53 -49.16
CA ASP A 301 -41.23 18.78 -49.38
C ASP A 301 -41.95 19.33 -48.14
N LYS A 302 -41.37 20.33 -47.45
CA LYS A 302 -42.00 20.97 -46.27
C LYS A 302 -41.61 22.43 -46.01
#